data_AF-A0A7W1P718-F1
#
_entry.id   AF-A0A7W1P718-F1
#
_cell.length_a   1.000
_cell.length_b   1.000
_cell.length_c   1.000
_cell.angle_alpha   90.00
_cell.angle_beta   90.00
_cell.angle_gamma   90.00
#
_symmetry.space_group_name_H-M   'P 1'
#
loop_
_entity.id
_entity.type
_entity.pdbx_description
1 polymer ?
#
loop_
_entity_poly.entity_id
_entity_poly.type
_entity_poly.pdbx_seq_one_letter_code
_entity_poly.pdbx_strand_id
1 'polypeptide(L)'
;LGRTGGERIRLAEGRHQIELVNGDTGYRAVRVVHVVGGKVTNLAMPTPANGVVNVNASPWAEVWIDGRRVGETPLANVSVPLGSHEVVFRHPEFGEKRQTISVTGGAPVRISVDMK
;
A
#
# COMPACT_ATOMS: atom_id res chain seq x y z
N LEU A 1 16.03 -0.53 6.95
CA LEU A 1 15.08 -0.21 5.85
C LEU A 1 15.69 -0.76 4.56
N GLY A 2 15.35 -1.99 4.17
CA GLY A 2 16.00 -2.68 3.05
C GLY A 2 15.22 -2.53 1.76
N ARG A 3 15.77 -1.79 0.79
CA ARG A 3 15.31 -1.82 -0.60
C ARG A 3 15.52 -3.22 -1.17
N THR A 4 14.49 -3.81 -1.78
CA THR A 4 14.62 -5.04 -2.56
C THR A 4 15.53 -4.78 -3.76
N GLY A 5 16.76 -5.29 -3.66
CA GLY A 5 17.84 -5.12 -4.64
C GLY A 5 19.25 -5.21 -4.03
N GLY A 6 19.38 -4.99 -2.72
CA GLY A 6 20.67 -5.04 -2.00
C GLY A 6 20.97 -6.41 -1.37
N GLU A 7 22.24 -6.79 -1.44
CA GLU A 7 22.98 -7.81 -0.69
C GLU A 7 22.22 -8.71 0.32
N ARG A 8 22.47 -10.02 0.23
CA ARG A 8 21.95 -11.01 1.19
C ARG A 8 22.43 -10.68 2.59
N ILE A 9 21.50 -10.51 3.54
CA ILE A 9 21.82 -10.38 4.96
C ILE A 9 22.30 -11.75 5.46
N ARG A 10 23.56 -11.83 5.93
CA ARG A 10 24.10 -13.04 6.57
C ARG A 10 23.67 -13.07 8.03
N LEU A 11 23.04 -14.16 8.44
CA LEU A 11 22.63 -14.42 9.81
C LEU A 11 23.26 -15.73 10.26
N ALA A 12 23.62 -15.83 11.54
CA ALA A 12 24.06 -17.08 12.14
C ALA A 12 22.93 -18.11 12.08
N GLU A 13 23.25 -19.40 12.17
CA GLU A 13 22.21 -20.40 12.36
C GLU A 13 21.44 -20.17 13.67
N GLY A 14 20.15 -20.54 13.68
CA GLY A 14 19.28 -20.40 14.84
C GLY A 14 18.10 -19.44 14.62
N ARG A 15 17.42 -19.12 15.73
CA ARG A 15 16.19 -18.32 15.75
C ARG A 15 16.52 -16.83 15.84
N HIS A 16 16.15 -16.06 14.83
CA HIS A 16 16.35 -14.61 14.78
C HIS A 16 15.02 -13.88 14.76
N GLN A 17 14.97 -12.73 15.42
CA GLN A 17 13.86 -11.78 15.30
C GLN A 17 14.27 -10.64 14.39
N ILE A 18 13.53 -10.44 13.31
CA ILE A 18 13.76 -9.41 12.29
C ILE A 18 12.63 -8.42 12.36
N GLU A 19 12.99 -7.15 12.51
CA GLU A 19 12.06 -6.05 12.38
C GLU A 19 12.12 -5.47 10.96
N LEU A 20 10.98 -5.51 10.29
CA LEU A 20 10.72 -4.91 8.99
C LEU A 20 10.13 -3.52 9.26
N VAL A 21 10.86 -2.47 8.90
CA VAL A 21 10.36 -1.09 8.98
C VAL A 21 10.38 -0.50 7.56
N ASN A 22 9.34 0.26 7.22
CA ASN A 22 9.36 1.21 6.11
C ASN A 22 8.95 2.59 6.66
N GLY A 23 9.90 3.51 6.70
CA GLY A 23 9.68 4.86 7.22
C GLY A 23 8.73 5.69 6.35
N ASP A 24 8.71 5.45 5.04
CA ASP A 24 7.92 6.21 4.08
C ASP A 24 6.42 5.90 4.20
N THR A 25 6.08 4.66 4.57
CA THR A 25 4.69 4.23 4.75
C THR A 25 4.28 4.10 6.22
N GLY A 26 5.22 4.17 7.16
CA GLY A 26 5.00 3.89 8.58
C GLY A 26 4.82 2.40 8.90
N TYR A 27 5.09 1.51 7.95
CA TYR A 27 4.96 0.07 8.14
C TYR A 27 6.00 -0.45 9.15
N ARG A 28 5.55 -1.24 10.14
CA ARG A 28 6.40 -1.97 11.08
C ARG A 28 5.87 -3.38 11.29
N ALA A 29 6.72 -4.39 11.15
CA ALA A 29 6.37 -5.79 11.41
C ALA A 29 7.55 -6.54 12.01
N VAL A 30 7.30 -7.37 13.02
CA VAL A 30 8.30 -8.24 13.63
C VAL A 30 8.10 -9.67 13.14
N ARG A 31 9.19 -10.33 12.76
CA ARG A 31 9.19 -11.72 12.29
C ARG A 31 10.24 -12.53 12.99
N VAL A 32 9.87 -13.76 13.36
CA VAL A 32 10.82 -14.76 13.80
C VAL A 32 11.19 -15.62 12.59
N VAL A 33 12.47 -15.73 12.30
CA VAL A 33 13.00 -16.67 11.30
C VAL A 33 13.88 -17.70 11.95
N HIS A 34 13.81 -18.92 11.41
CA HIS A 34 14.76 -19.97 11.74
C HIS A 34 15.75 -20.07 10.58
N VAL A 35 16.99 -19.66 10.82
CA VAL A 35 18.07 -19.75 9.84
C VAL A 35 18.76 -21.09 10.02
N VAL A 36 18.76 -21.90 8.97
CA VAL A 36 19.49 -23.18 8.94
C VAL A 36 20.79 -22.97 8.18
N GLY A 37 21.92 -23.44 8.74
CA GLY A 37 23.25 -23.32 8.13
C GLY A 37 23.27 -23.78 6.66
N GLY A 38 23.89 -22.98 5.81
CA GLY A 38 24.06 -23.29 4.37
C GLY A 38 22.83 -23.09 3.48
N LYS A 39 21.66 -22.70 4.02
CA LYS A 39 20.44 -22.44 3.23
C LYS A 39 20.04 -20.96 3.23
N VAL A 40 19.71 -20.45 2.05
CA VAL A 40 19.03 -19.16 1.91
C VAL A 40 17.59 -19.34 2.39
N THR A 41 17.22 -18.63 3.46
CA THR A 41 15.84 -18.59 3.95
C THR A 41 15.14 -17.40 3.32
N ASN A 42 14.20 -17.65 2.43
CA ASN A 42 13.38 -16.57 1.85
C ASN A 42 12.33 -16.13 2.86
N LEU A 43 12.41 -14.87 3.26
CA LEU A 43 11.36 -14.22 4.01
C LEU A 43 10.28 -13.75 3.05
N ALA A 44 9.13 -14.43 3.05
CA ALA A 44 7.93 -13.85 2.48
C ALA A 44 7.59 -12.59 3.28
N MET A 45 7.55 -11.43 2.60
CA MET A 45 7.04 -10.23 3.23
C MET A 45 5.60 -10.51 3.66
N PRO A 46 5.22 -10.19 4.92
CA PRO A 46 3.81 -10.18 5.29
C PRO A 46 3.07 -9.30 4.27
N THR A 47 1.85 -9.70 3.90
CA THR A 47 0.90 -8.87 3.14
C THR A 47 1.06 -7.41 3.55
N PRO A 48 1.12 -6.46 2.59
CA PRO A 48 1.27 -5.06 2.93
C PRO A 48 0.19 -4.72 3.96
N ALA A 49 0.58 -4.00 5.02
CA ALA A 49 -0.44 -3.39 5.87
C ALA A 49 -1.37 -2.57 4.96
N ASN A 50 -2.63 -2.45 5.34
CA ASN A 50 -3.57 -1.61 4.62
C ASN A 50 -3.74 -0.29 5.39
N GLY A 51 -3.86 0.79 4.65
CA GLY A 51 -4.36 2.07 5.15
C GLY A 51 -5.80 2.29 4.69
N VAL A 52 -6.38 3.37 5.17
CA VAL A 52 -7.77 3.71 4.91
C VAL A 52 -7.83 4.89 3.96
N VAL A 53 -8.65 4.78 2.91
CA VAL A 53 -8.89 5.86 1.94
C VAL A 53 -10.38 6.19 1.87
N ASN A 54 -10.69 7.48 1.94
CA ASN A 54 -12.03 8.02 1.72
C ASN A 54 -12.02 8.87 0.45
N VAL A 55 -12.96 8.59 -0.45
CA VAL A 55 -12.96 9.14 -1.82
C VAL A 55 -14.29 9.81 -2.10
N ASN A 56 -14.25 11.08 -2.49
CA ASN A 56 -15.41 11.86 -2.93
C ASN A 56 -15.17 12.44 -4.32
N ALA A 57 -16.24 12.64 -5.07
CA ALA A 57 -16.22 13.39 -6.31
C ALA A 57 -17.51 14.22 -6.44
N SER A 58 -17.43 15.35 -7.14
CA SER A 58 -18.59 16.15 -7.51
C SER A 58 -18.48 16.57 -8.98
N PRO A 59 -19.43 16.20 -9.86
CA PRO A 59 -20.40 15.11 -9.71
C PRO A 59 -19.74 13.74 -9.47
N TRP A 60 -20.56 12.71 -9.20
CA TRP A 60 -20.12 11.35 -8.87
C TRP A 60 -19.13 10.78 -9.90
N ALA A 61 -18.22 9.89 -9.49
CA ALA A 61 -17.32 9.23 -10.42
C ALA A 61 -17.15 7.75 -10.08
N GLU A 62 -16.94 6.92 -11.11
CA GLU A 62 -16.38 5.58 -10.91
C GLU A 62 -14.92 5.68 -10.49
N VAL A 63 -14.54 4.97 -9.44
CA VAL A 63 -13.21 4.99 -8.84
C VAL A 63 -12.50 3.69 -9.16
N TRP A 64 -11.30 3.84 -9.70
CA TRP A 64 -10.35 2.76 -9.95
C TRP A 64 -9.08 3.03 -9.17
N ILE A 65 -8.52 2.02 -8.49
CA ILE A 65 -7.24 2.11 -7.79
C ILE A 65 -6.32 1.05 -8.39
N ASP A 66 -5.16 1.48 -8.90
CA ASP A 66 -4.19 0.63 -9.60
C ASP A 66 -4.80 -0.25 -10.68
N GLY A 67 -5.71 0.32 -11.49
CA GLY A 67 -6.40 -0.40 -12.55
C GLY A 67 -7.50 -1.36 -12.10
N ARG A 68 -7.82 -1.44 -10.80
CA ARG A 68 -8.95 -2.22 -10.27
C ARG A 68 -10.13 -1.30 -9.91
N ARG A 69 -11.33 -1.59 -10.43
CA ARG A 69 -12.56 -0.89 -10.06
C ARG A 69 -12.89 -1.12 -8.58
N VAL A 70 -13.11 -0.05 -7.85
CA VAL A 70 -13.44 -0.08 -6.41
C VAL A 70 -14.93 0.22 -6.18
N GLY A 71 -15.52 1.10 -6.97
CA GLY A 71 -16.93 1.48 -6.85
C GLY A 71 -17.20 2.87 -7.39
N GLU A 72 -18.24 3.53 -6.90
CA GLU A 72 -18.63 4.89 -7.28
C GLU A 72 -18.62 5.81 -6.05
N THR A 73 -18.18 7.05 -6.22
CA THR A 73 -18.14 8.02 -5.11
C THR A 73 -19.55 8.41 -4.64
N PRO A 74 -19.76 8.64 -3.33
CA PRO A 74 -18.75 8.63 -2.27
C PRO A 74 -18.39 7.23 -1.78
N LEU A 75 -17.09 6.97 -1.58
CA LEU A 75 -16.56 5.74 -1.00
C LEU A 75 -15.89 6.04 0.34
N ALA A 76 -16.27 5.30 1.38
CA ALA A 76 -15.69 5.44 2.70
C ALA A 76 -14.97 4.15 3.12
N ASN A 77 -13.91 4.31 3.93
CA ASN A 77 -13.14 3.24 4.53
C ASN A 77 -12.58 2.21 3.53
N VAL A 78 -12.18 2.66 2.33
CA VAL A 78 -11.55 1.80 1.33
C VAL A 78 -10.21 1.33 1.87
N SER A 79 -10.06 0.02 2.05
CA SER A 79 -8.81 -0.61 2.48
C SER A 79 -7.86 -0.73 1.29
N VAL A 80 -6.77 0.03 1.30
CA VAL A 80 -5.76 0.07 0.23
C VAL A 80 -4.40 -0.30 0.85
N PRO A 81 -3.56 -1.10 0.17
CA PRO A 81 -2.20 -1.36 0.64
C PRO A 81 -1.45 -0.08 1.00
N LEU A 82 -0.49 -0.17 1.91
CA LEU A 82 0.42 0.94 2.15
C LEU A 82 1.35 1.13 0.96
N GLY A 83 1.51 2.37 0.51
CA GLY A 83 2.35 2.69 -0.65
C GLY A 83 1.78 3.82 -1.50
N SER A 84 2.38 3.99 -2.68
CA SER A 84 1.88 4.93 -3.69
C SER A 84 0.89 4.21 -4.60
N HIS A 85 -0.26 4.83 -4.82
CA HIS A 85 -1.36 4.27 -5.60
C HIS A 85 -1.87 5.29 -6.61
N GLU A 86 -2.21 4.83 -7.81
CA GLU A 86 -2.91 5.65 -8.79
C GLU A 86 -4.42 5.48 -8.60
N VAL A 87 -5.11 6.61 -8.41
CA VAL A 87 -6.57 6.68 -8.36
C VAL A 87 -7.06 7.32 -9.65
N VAL A 88 -7.93 6.63 -10.38
CA VAL A 88 -8.59 7.13 -11.58
C VAL A 88 -10.07 7.31 -11.30
N PHE A 89 -10.56 8.52 -11.55
CA PHE A 89 -11.96 8.91 -11.47
C PHE A 89 -12.51 8.98 -12.88
N ARG A 90 -13.64 8.31 -13.16
CA ARG A 90 -14.30 8.32 -14.47
C ARG A 90 -15.73 8.82 -14.34
N HIS A 91 -16.09 9.81 -15.14
CA HIS A 91 -17.47 10.27 -15.29
C HIS A 91 -17.87 10.22 -16.78
N PRO A 92 -19.07 9.72 -17.15
CA PRO A 92 -19.49 9.60 -18.54
C PRO A 92 -19.39 10.92 -19.34
N GLU A 93 -19.81 12.03 -18.74
CA GLU A 93 -19.80 13.36 -19.38
C GLU A 93 -18.49 14.15 -19.24
N PHE A 94 -17.72 13.95 -18.16
CA PHE A 94 -16.53 14.78 -17.85
C PHE A 94 -15.19 14.05 -18.07
N GLY A 95 -15.22 12.80 -18.54
CA GLY A 95 -14.03 12.02 -18.84
C GLY A 95 -13.32 11.48 -17.59
N GLU A 96 -12.00 11.38 -17.67
CA GLU A 96 -11.17 10.79 -16.62
C GLU A 96 -10.26 11.81 -15.94
N LYS A 97 -10.15 11.74 -14.61
CA LYS A 97 -9.13 12.46 -13.82
C LYS A 97 -8.27 11.43 -13.07
N ARG A 98 -6.95 11.65 -13.02
CA ARG A 98 -5.99 10.76 -12.36
C ARG A 98 -5.30 11.49 -11.21
N GLN A 99 -5.10 10.79 -10.10
CA GLN A 99 -4.41 11.33 -8.94
C GLN A 99 -3.56 10.23 -8.28
N THR A 100 -2.30 10.53 -8.04
CA THR A 100 -1.44 9.67 -7.22
C THR A 100 -1.63 10.01 -5.75
N ILE A 101 -1.82 9.00 -4.91
CA ILE A 101 -1.88 9.14 -3.45
C ILE A 101 -0.80 8.31 -2.77
N SER A 102 -0.43 8.73 -1.57
CA SER A 102 0.43 7.96 -0.67
C SER A 102 -0.39 7.48 0.52
N VAL A 103 -0.62 6.17 0.60
CA VAL A 103 -1.35 5.51 1.68
C VAL A 103 -0.34 5.10 2.75
N THR A 104 -0.56 5.59 3.98
CA THR A 104 0.26 5.30 5.14
C THR A 104 -0.56 4.58 6.21
N GLY A 105 0.11 3.87 7.12
CA GLY A 105 -0.56 3.13 8.20
C GLY A 105 -1.16 4.00 9.30
N GLY A 106 -1.14 5.33 9.11
CA GLY A 106 -1.62 6.31 10.07
C GLY A 106 -3.05 6.76 9.79
N ALA A 107 -3.24 8.08 9.72
CA ALA A 107 -4.56 8.67 9.49
C ALA A 107 -5.13 8.31 8.11
N PRO A 108 -6.46 8.16 7.97
CA PRO A 108 -7.09 7.92 6.68
C PRO A 108 -6.76 9.00 5.65
N VAL A 109 -6.39 8.59 4.44
CA VAL A 109 -6.23 9.48 3.29
C VAL A 109 -7.61 9.93 2.83
N ARG A 110 -7.78 11.23 2.58
CA ARG A 110 -9.02 11.81 2.06
C ARG A 110 -8.75 12.43 0.70
N ILE A 111 -9.57 12.07 -0.27
CA ILE A 111 -9.47 12.56 -1.64
C ILE A 111 -10.83 13.11 -2.03
N SER A 112 -10.83 14.31 -2.61
CA SER A 112 -12.00 14.93 -3.20
C SER A 112 -11.60 15.50 -4.56
N VAL A 113 -12.35 15.16 -5.60
CA VAL A 113 -12.13 15.71 -6.94
C VAL A 113 -13.38 16.44 -7.43
N ASP A 114 -13.19 17.59 -8.07
CA ASP A 114 -14.23 18.18 -8.92
C ASP A 114 -14.09 17.56 -10.31
N MET A 115 -15.17 17.03 -10.88
CA MET A 115 -15.15 16.42 -12.21
C MET A 115 -15.36 17.44 -13.33
N LYS A 116 -15.91 18.62 -13.05
CA LYS A 116 -16.13 19.65 -14.06
C LYS A 116 -14.83 20.30 -14.57
#